data_AF-A0A7K1BNQ7-F1
#
_entry.id   AF-A0A7K1BNQ7-F1
#
_cell.length_a   1.000
_cell.length_b   1.000
_cell.length_c   1.000
_cell.angle_alpha   90.00
_cell.angle_beta   90.00
_cell.angle_gamma   90.00
#
_symmetry.space_group_name_H-M   'P 1'
#
loop_
_entity.id
_entity.type
_entity.pdbx_description
1 polymer ?
#
loop_
_entity_poly.entity_id
_entity_poly.type
_entity_poly.pdbx_seq_one_letter_code
_entity_poly.pdbx_strand_id
1 'polypeptide(L)'
;VESEAKVDEDRAKIARVIYNRLARGETLGIDASVLYAIQQRKTNLTNTDLKVDSPYNTRLKKGLPPAPINSPGQESINAALNPAPGDWLFYVLTDKDGRHYFTNNLTDFNRAVADAKARGVF
;
A
#
# COMPACT_ATOMS: atom_id res chain seq x y z
N VAL A 1 2.60 5.99 1.54
CA VAL A 1 3.50 5.78 2.70
C VAL A 1 2.76 6.12 3.99
N GLU A 2 2.46 7.39 4.25
CA GLU A 2 1.75 7.83 5.48
C GLU A 2 0.52 6.98 5.81
N SER A 3 -0.42 6.88 4.87
CA SER A 3 -1.69 6.17 5.09
C SER A 3 -1.57 4.63 5.06
N GLU A 4 -0.40 4.07 4.78
CA GLU A 4 -0.19 2.62 4.67
C GLU A 4 0.60 2.06 5.85
N ALA A 5 1.45 2.87 6.50
CA ALA A 5 2.36 2.41 7.53
C ALA A 5 1.82 2.70 8.94
N LYS A 6 1.61 1.65 9.73
CA LYS A 6 1.32 1.79 11.16
C LYS A 6 2.59 1.88 12.01
N VAL A 7 3.64 1.15 11.63
CA VAL A 7 4.95 1.15 12.32
C VAL A 7 6.06 1.76 11.46
N ASP A 8 7.01 2.44 12.09
CA ASP A 8 8.05 3.21 11.37
C ASP A 8 8.99 2.35 10.55
N GLU A 9 9.27 1.14 11.02
CA GLU A 9 10.11 0.15 10.33
C GLU A 9 9.59 -0.23 8.93
N ASP A 10 8.27 -0.13 8.71
CA ASP A 10 7.64 -0.49 7.44
C ASP A 10 7.65 0.67 6.43
N ARG A 11 7.76 1.93 6.88
CA ARG A 11 7.61 3.11 6.02
C ARG A 11 8.59 3.08 4.85
N ALA A 12 9.87 2.82 5.12
CA ALA A 12 10.93 2.81 4.11
C ALA A 12 10.78 1.63 3.12
N LYS A 13 10.24 0.49 3.58
CA LYS A 13 9.97 -0.68 2.72
C LYS A 13 8.72 -0.47 1.85
N ILE A 14 7.66 0.11 2.40
CA ILE A 14 6.46 0.51 1.63
C ILE A 14 6.85 1.53 0.56
N ALA A 15 7.67 2.53 0.89
CA ALA A 15 8.21 3.47 -0.08
C ALA A 15 8.97 2.74 -1.21
N ARG A 16 9.82 1.75 -0.87
CA ARG A 16 10.51 0.93 -1.86
C ARG A 16 9.56 0.17 -2.79
N VAL A 17 8.51 -0.46 -2.26
CA VAL A 17 7.51 -1.15 -3.10
C VAL A 17 6.86 -0.19 -4.09
N ILE A 18 6.52 1.03 -3.67
CA ILE A 18 5.96 2.06 -4.55
C ILE A 18 6.93 2.38 -5.68
N TYR A 19 8.20 2.68 -5.37
CA TYR A 19 9.21 2.96 -6.39
C TYR A 19 9.43 1.78 -7.34
N ASN A 20 9.47 0.54 -6.84
CA ASN A 20 9.65 -0.65 -7.66
C ASN A 20 8.48 -0.84 -8.64
N ARG A 21 7.24 -0.65 -8.19
CA ARG A 21 6.05 -0.72 -9.06
C ARG A 21 6.03 0.41 -10.09
N LEU A 22 6.41 1.64 -9.70
CA LEU A 22 6.54 2.77 -10.63
C LEU A 22 7.58 2.48 -11.72
N ALA A 23 8.76 1.97 -11.35
CA ALA A 23 9.82 1.62 -12.29
C ALA A 23 9.40 0.52 -13.29
N ARG A 24 8.48 -0.36 -12.88
CA ARG A 24 7.91 -1.42 -13.73
C ARG A 24 6.70 -0.97 -14.55
N GLY A 25 6.22 0.27 -14.39
CA GLY A 25 5.00 0.75 -15.04
C GLY A 25 3.75 -0.03 -14.64
N GLU A 26 3.73 -0.58 -13.42
CA GLU A 26 2.59 -1.29 -12.82
C GLU A 26 1.66 -0.31 -12.11
N THR A 27 0.42 -0.76 -11.84
CA THR A 27 -0.49 -0.04 -10.96
C THR A 27 -0.03 -0.17 -9.51
N LEU A 28 -0.26 0.86 -8.67
CA LEU A 28 0.21 0.83 -7.28
C LEU A 28 -0.71 0.01 -6.38
N GLY A 29 -1.99 -0.13 -6.70
CA GLY A 29 -2.93 -0.96 -5.94
C GLY A 29 -3.07 -0.57 -4.47
N ILE A 30 -2.96 0.71 -4.14
CA ILE A 30 -2.97 1.24 -2.77
C ILE A 30 -4.41 1.54 -2.35
N ASP A 31 -4.91 0.85 -1.33
CA ASP A 31 -6.30 0.98 -0.88
C ASP A 31 -6.59 2.36 -0.28
N ALA A 32 -5.62 2.98 0.41
CA ALA A 32 -5.77 4.36 0.90
C ALA A 32 -6.08 5.38 -0.21
N SER A 33 -5.57 5.16 -1.44
CA SER A 33 -5.87 6.02 -2.58
C SER A 33 -7.30 5.86 -3.10
N VAL A 34 -7.86 4.66 -3.00
CA VAL A 34 -9.27 4.38 -3.34
C VAL A 34 -10.19 4.97 -2.29
N LEU A 35 -9.86 4.86 -1.00
CA LEU A 35 -10.59 5.51 0.09
C LEU A 35 -10.66 7.02 -0.09
N TYR A 36 -9.54 7.65 -0.49
CA TYR A 36 -9.52 9.06 -0.85
C TYR A 36 -10.42 9.36 -2.07
N ALA A 37 -10.38 8.53 -3.10
CA ALA A 37 -11.17 8.70 -4.31
C ALA A 37 -12.68 8.67 -4.06
N ILE A 38 -13.16 7.81 -3.17
CA ILE A 38 -14.59 7.68 -2.84
C ILE A 38 -15.09 8.70 -1.81
N GLN A 39 -14.18 9.45 -1.16
CA GLN A 39 -14.49 10.45 -0.13
C GLN A 39 -15.34 9.90 1.03
N GLN A 40 -15.13 8.64 1.39
CA GLN A 40 -15.87 7.97 2.46
C GLN A 40 -14.93 7.44 3.55
N ARG A 41 -15.31 7.67 4.81
CA ARG A 41 -14.62 7.07 5.96
C ARG A 41 -15.15 5.66 6.18
N LYS A 42 -14.46 4.68 5.59
CA LYS A 42 -14.73 3.25 5.76
C LYS A 42 -13.43 2.52 6.05
N THR A 43 -13.52 1.44 6.81
CA THR A 43 -12.39 0.56 7.10
C THR A 43 -12.19 -0.51 6.03
N ASN A 44 -13.26 -0.91 5.34
CA ASN A 44 -13.25 -1.96 4.32
C ASN A 44 -13.79 -1.43 2.99
N LEU A 45 -13.07 -1.73 1.91
CA LEU A 45 -13.48 -1.43 0.54
C LEU A 45 -14.31 -2.57 -0.02
N THR A 46 -15.45 -2.25 -0.62
CA THR A 46 -16.26 -3.21 -1.37
C THR A 46 -15.72 -3.40 -2.78
N ASN A 47 -16.12 -4.48 -3.46
CA ASN A 47 -15.78 -4.69 -4.88
C ASN A 47 -16.25 -3.53 -5.79
N THR A 48 -17.30 -2.82 -5.40
CA THR A 48 -17.78 -1.63 -6.13
C THR A 48 -16.83 -0.45 -5.90
N ASP A 49 -16.39 -0.22 -4.65
CA ASP A 49 -15.46 0.85 -4.33
C ASP A 49 -14.13 0.70 -5.09
N LEU A 50 -13.62 -0.54 -5.21
CA LEU A 50 -12.37 -0.83 -5.93
C LEU A 50 -12.42 -0.47 -7.43
N LYS A 51 -13.63 -0.33 -8.00
CA LYS A 51 -13.86 -0.03 -9.42
C LYS A 51 -14.21 1.43 -9.71
N VAL A 52 -14.14 2.31 -8.70
CA VAL A 52 -14.43 3.75 -8.90
C VAL A 52 -13.53 4.34 -9.99
N ASP A 53 -14.12 5.01 -10.99
CA ASP A 53 -13.34 5.70 -12.01
C ASP A 53 -12.90 7.08 -11.48
N SER A 54 -11.64 7.15 -11.07
CA SER A 54 -11.03 8.36 -10.52
C SER A 54 -9.54 8.37 -10.85
N PRO A 55 -8.93 9.54 -11.10
CA PRO A 55 -7.48 9.64 -11.26
C PRO A 55 -6.71 9.24 -9.99
N TYR A 56 -7.37 9.19 -8.83
CA TYR A 56 -6.79 8.71 -7.57
C TYR A 56 -6.87 7.19 -7.38
N ASN A 57 -7.63 6.47 -8.22
CA ASN A 57 -7.73 5.02 -8.10
C ASN A 57 -6.48 4.34 -8.69
N THR A 58 -5.48 4.12 -7.84
CA THR A 58 -4.22 3.49 -8.24
C THR A 58 -4.31 1.99 -8.53
N ARG A 59 -5.51 1.38 -8.48
CA ARG A 59 -5.77 0.04 -9.04
C ARG A 59 -6.09 0.10 -10.53
N LEU A 60 -6.62 1.23 -11.01
CA LEU A 60 -7.03 1.43 -12.40
C LEU A 60 -6.09 2.34 -13.19
N LYS A 61 -5.45 3.31 -12.53
CA LYS A 61 -4.51 4.25 -13.14
C LYS A 61 -3.07 3.88 -12.75
N LYS A 62 -2.16 3.94 -13.73
CA LYS A 62 -0.72 3.77 -13.50
C LYS A 62 -0.10 5.06 -12.99
N GLY A 63 1.03 4.95 -12.30
CA GLY A 63 1.74 6.10 -11.75
C GLY A 63 1.20 6.57 -10.40
N LEU A 64 1.64 7.75 -9.98
CA LEU A 64 1.15 8.41 -8.77
C LEU A 64 -0.22 9.07 -9.02
N PRO A 65 -1.07 9.22 -8.00
CA PRO A 65 -2.24 10.09 -8.10
C PRO A 65 -1.85 11.55 -8.39
N PRO A 66 -2.77 12.40 -8.88
CA PRO A 66 -2.46 13.78 -9.26
C PRO A 66 -1.93 14.67 -8.13
N ALA A 67 -2.29 14.35 -6.88
CA ALA A 67 -1.84 15.06 -5.69
C ALA A 67 -1.76 14.10 -4.49
N PRO A 68 -1.13 14.51 -3.37
CA PRO A 68 -1.15 13.75 -2.13
C PRO A 68 -2.57 13.49 -1.61
N ILE A 69 -2.77 12.33 -0.99
CA ILE A 69 -4.07 11.93 -0.39
C ILE A 69 -4.19 12.27 1.10
N ASN A 70 -3.10 12.71 1.74
CA ASN A 70 -3.07 13.13 3.13
C ASN A 70 -1.85 14.04 3.38
N SER A 71 -1.76 14.64 4.58
CA SER A 71 -0.59 15.38 5.07
C SER A 71 0.41 14.40 5.71
N PRO A 72 1.59 14.17 5.11
CA PRO A 72 2.57 13.22 5.66
C PRO A 72 3.34 13.81 6.85
N GLY A 73 3.66 12.96 7.83
CA GLY A 73 4.60 13.29 8.89
C GLY A 73 6.06 13.20 8.42
N GLN A 74 6.99 13.68 9.26
CA GLN A 74 8.42 13.72 8.97
C GLN A 74 8.97 12.33 8.61
N GLU A 75 8.57 11.28 9.32
CA GLU A 75 9.05 9.91 9.08
C GLU A 75 8.62 9.37 7.70
N SER A 76 7.41 9.69 7.26
CA SER A 76 6.94 9.30 5.92
C SER A 76 7.65 10.07 4.81
N ILE A 77 7.97 11.34 5.04
CA ILE A 77 8.78 12.14 4.12
C ILE A 77 10.20 11.55 4.03
N ASN A 78 10.84 11.28 5.18
CA ASN A 78 12.17 10.68 5.24
C ASN A 78 12.21 9.33 4.53
N ALA A 79 11.21 8.47 4.73
CA ALA A 79 11.09 7.18 4.07
C ALA A 79 10.89 7.29 2.55
N ALA A 80 10.15 8.31 2.09
CA ALA A 80 9.97 8.56 0.65
C ALA A 80 11.25 9.09 -0.02
N LEU A 81 12.05 9.88 0.70
CA LEU A 81 13.35 10.38 0.24
C LEU A 81 14.44 9.29 0.29
N ASN A 82 14.39 8.42 1.30
CA ASN A 82 15.40 7.39 1.57
C ASN A 82 14.76 6.00 1.68
N PRO A 83 14.18 5.45 0.59
CA PRO A 83 13.53 4.14 0.63
C PRO A 83 14.55 3.02 0.89
N ALA A 84 14.18 2.06 1.74
CA ALA A 84 15.02 0.91 2.08
C ALA A 84 15.45 0.15 0.81
N PRO A 85 16.69 -0.35 0.69
CA PRO A 85 17.07 -1.16 -0.46
C PRO A 85 16.28 -2.47 -0.48
N GLY A 86 15.92 -2.95 -1.66
CA GLY A 86 15.17 -4.19 -1.85
C GLY A 86 14.32 -4.18 -3.11
N ASP A 87 13.87 -5.35 -3.52
CA ASP A 87 13.14 -5.59 -4.76
C ASP A 87 11.67 -5.99 -4.54
N TRP A 88 11.17 -5.80 -3.31
CA TRP A 88 9.80 -6.14 -2.94
C TRP A 88 8.79 -5.47 -3.86
N LEU A 89 7.76 -6.23 -4.20
CA LEU A 89 6.65 -5.79 -5.05
C LEU A 89 5.32 -5.92 -4.33
N PHE A 90 5.25 -6.60 -3.19
CA PHE A 90 4.03 -6.86 -2.46
C PHE A 90 4.28 -6.69 -0.96
N TYR A 91 3.24 -6.24 -0.26
CA TYR A 91 3.20 -6.23 1.20
C TYR A 91 1.80 -6.53 1.69
N VAL A 92 1.69 -7.25 2.82
CA VAL A 92 0.42 -7.59 3.47
C VAL A 92 0.60 -7.53 4.98
N LEU A 93 -0.42 -7.02 5.67
CA LEU A 93 -0.44 -6.97 7.14
C LEU A 93 -0.41 -8.40 7.71
N THR A 94 0.49 -8.67 8.65
CA THR A 94 0.68 -10.01 9.22
C THR A 94 0.46 -10.11 10.72
N ASP A 95 0.29 -8.99 11.41
CA ASP A 95 -0.03 -8.95 12.83
C ASP A 95 -0.99 -7.80 13.15
N LYS A 96 -1.56 -7.81 14.36
CA LYS A 96 -2.46 -6.75 14.85
C LYS A 96 -1.70 -5.50 15.29
N ASP A 97 -0.40 -5.61 15.46
CA ASP A 97 0.48 -4.49 15.84
C ASP A 97 0.70 -3.53 14.67
N GLY A 98 0.59 -4.02 13.42
CA GLY A 98 0.72 -3.18 12.23
C GLY A 98 1.85 -3.57 11.28
N ARG A 99 2.53 -4.69 11.50
CA ARG A 99 3.70 -5.09 10.70
C ARG A 99 3.29 -5.84 9.45
N HIS A 100 3.97 -5.52 8.36
CA HIS A 100 3.77 -6.15 7.08
C HIS A 100 4.85 -7.19 6.77
N TYR A 101 4.43 -8.25 6.09
CA TYR A 101 5.34 -9.10 5.35
C TYR A 101 5.57 -8.52 3.97
N PHE A 102 6.83 -8.50 3.52
CA PHE A 102 7.24 -7.95 2.22
C PHE A 102 7.84 -9.05 1.34
N THR A 103 7.44 -9.10 0.08
CA THR A 103 7.97 -10.07 -0.89
C THR A 103 7.92 -9.53 -2.32
N ASN A 104 8.76 -10.06 -3.19
CA ASN A 104 8.68 -9.86 -4.64
C ASN A 104 7.96 -11.03 -5.35
N ASN A 105 7.56 -12.07 -4.60
CA ASN A 105 6.97 -13.31 -5.12
C ASN A 105 5.46 -13.36 -4.83
N LEU A 106 4.66 -13.50 -5.88
CA LEU A 106 3.20 -13.52 -5.77
C LEU A 106 2.68 -14.76 -5.01
N THR A 107 3.32 -15.91 -5.14
CA THR A 107 2.94 -17.13 -4.40
C THR A 107 3.14 -16.94 -2.91
N ASP A 108 4.27 -16.37 -2.49
CA ASP A 108 4.54 -16.09 -1.08
C ASP A 108 3.60 -15.03 -0.52
N PHE A 109 3.29 -13.99 -1.31
CA PHE A 109 2.29 -12.99 -0.96
C PHE A 109 0.93 -13.63 -0.70
N ASN A 110 0.44 -14.46 -1.62
CA ASN A 110 -0.85 -15.12 -1.48
C ASN A 110 -0.90 -16.07 -0.28
N ARG A 111 0.23 -16.74 0.03
CA ARG A 111 0.37 -17.56 1.24
C ARG A 111 0.25 -16.71 2.50
N ALA A 112 0.97 -15.58 2.57
CA ALA A 112 0.91 -14.66 3.70
C ALA A 112 -0.48 -14.04 3.88
N VAL A 113 -1.19 -13.71 2.78
CA VAL A 113 -2.59 -13.26 2.82
C VAL A 113 -3.50 -14.33 3.41
N ALA A 114 -3.37 -15.59 2.98
CA ALA A 114 -4.19 -16.69 3.49
C ALA A 114 -3.95 -16.94 4.97
N ASP A 115 -2.68 -16.92 5.41
CA ASP A 115 -2.31 -17.06 6.82
C ASP A 115 -2.85 -15.92 7.68
N ALA A 116 -2.69 -14.66 7.25
CA ALA A 116 -3.19 -13.50 7.99
C ALA A 116 -4.72 -13.54 8.18
N LYS A 117 -5.45 -13.97 7.14
CA LYS A 117 -6.91 -14.21 7.22
C LYS A 117 -7.26 -15.34 8.19
N ALA A 118 -6.56 -16.47 8.11
CA ALA A 118 -6.79 -17.60 9.01
C ALA A 118 -6.56 -17.23 10.48
N ARG A 119 -5.62 -16.31 10.75
CA ARG A 119 -5.33 -15.77 12.09
C ARG A 119 -6.24 -14.59 12.50
N GLY A 120 -7.15 -14.14 11.64
CA GLY A 120 -8.04 -13.01 11.92
C GLY A 120 -7.29 -11.70 12.16
N VAL A 121 -6.23 -11.46 11.40
CA VAL A 121 -5.52 -10.17 11.38
C VAL A 121 -6.40 -9.09 10.76
N PHE A 122 -7.10 -9.44 9.67
CA PHE A 122 -8.08 -8.64 8.95
C PHE A 122 -9.17 -9.53 8.33
#